data_AF-A0A351T0Q7-F1
#
_entry.id   AF-A0A351T0Q7-F1
#
_cell.length_a   1.000
_cell.length_b   1.000
_cell.length_c   1.000
_cell.angle_alpha   90.00
_cell.angle_beta   90.00
_cell.angle_gamma   90.00
#
_symmetry.space_group_name_H-M   'P 1'
#
loop_
_entity.id
_entity.type
_entity.pdbx_description
1 polymer ?
#
loop_
_entity_poly.entity_id
_entity_poly.type
_entity_poly.pdbx_seq_one_letter_code
_entity_poly.pdbx_strand_id
1 'polypeptide(L)' 'MSNKILIVDDDPFNLDLLEQELTDKGYVIKRANSGKVADL' A
#
# COMPACT_ATOMS: atom_id res chain seq x y z
N MET A 1 -6.90 13.54 10.92
CA MET A 1 -6.09 12.32 11.09
C MET A 1 -5.88 11.74 9.70
N SER A 2 -4.67 11.76 9.18
CA SER A 2 -4.38 11.14 7.88
C SER A 2 -4.31 9.62 8.09
N ASN A 3 -5.36 8.91 7.68
CA ASN A 3 -5.40 7.45 7.78
C ASN A 3 -4.41 6.87 6.78
N LYS A 4 -3.25 6.42 7.28
CA LYS A 4 -2.23 5.76 6.48
C LYS A 4 -2.55 4.27 6.37
N ILE A 5 -2.58 3.74 5.15
CA ILE A 5 -2.83 2.33 4.87
C ILE A 5 -1.52 1.69 4.40
N LEU A 6 -1.17 0.56 5.01
CA LEU A 6 -0.05 -0.28 4.57
C LEU A 6 -0.59 -1.39 3.67
N ILE A 7 -0.13 -1.43 2.43
CA ILE A 7 -0.41 -2.52 1.49
C ILE A 7 0.83 -3.42 1.40
N VAL A 8 0.61 -4.73 1.50
CA VAL A 8 1.66 -5.75 1.46
C VAL A 8 1.26 -6.85 0.49
N ASP A 9 2.01 -6.97 -0.60
CA ASP A 9 1.80 -7.96 -1.65
C ASP A 9 3.15 -8.27 -2.29
N ASP A 10 3.37 -9.52 -2.70
CA ASP A 10 4.59 -9.96 -3.36
C ASP A 10 4.58 -9.69 -4.88
N ASP A 11 3.41 -9.43 -5.46
CA ASP A 11 3.25 -8.99 -6.85
C ASP A 11 3.26 -7.45 -6.97
N PRO A 12 4.24 -6.85 -7.68
CA PRO A 12 4.28 -5.41 -7.93
C PRO A 12 3.02 -4.86 -8.62
N PHE A 13 2.39 -5.65 -9.49
CA PHE A 13 1.18 -5.23 -10.20
C PHE A 13 0.01 -4.98 -9.24
N ASN A 14 -0.16 -5.84 -8.24
CA ASN A 14 -1.21 -5.68 -7.22
C ASN A 14 -0.97 -4.43 -6.37
N LEU A 15 0.30 -4.15 -6.02
CA LEU A 15 0.68 -2.96 -5.27
C LEU A 15 0.34 -1.68 -6.05
N ASP A 16 0.71 -1.63 -7.33
CA ASP A 16 0.46 -0.46 -8.18
C ASP A 16 -1.06 -0.21 -8.37
N LEU A 17 -1.84 -1.28 -8.59
CA LEU A 17 -3.30 -1.20 -8.71
C LEU A 17 -3.94 -0.67 -7.43
N LEU A 18 -3.57 -1.22 -6.26
CA LEU A 18 -4.12 -0.81 -4.97
C LEU A 18 -3.69 0.61 -4.58
N GLU A 19 -2.45 1.00 -4.88
CA GLU A 19 -1.96 2.34 -4.62
C GLU A 19 -2.76 3.38 -5.41
N GLN A 20 -3.02 3.14 -6.69
CA GLN A 20 -3.83 4.04 -7.53
C GLN A 20 -5.26 4.16 -6.98
N GLU A 21 -5.95 3.04 -6.77
CA GLU A 21 -7.35 3.02 -6.32
C GLU A 21 -7.55 3.67 -4.94
N LEU A 22 -6.61 3.48 -4.02
CA LEU A 22 -6.71 4.04 -2.68
C LEU A 22 -6.27 5.51 -2.63
N THR A 23 -5.31 5.90 -3.47
CA THR A 23 -4.91 7.31 -3.61
C THR A 23 -6.04 8.13 -4.22
N ASP A 24 -6.76 7.61 -5.22
CA ASP A 24 -7.95 8.25 -5.82
C ASP A 24 -9.07 8.45 -4.79
N LYS A 25 -9.11 7.61 -3.75
CA LYS A 25 -10.05 7.73 -2.61
C LYS A 25 -9.56 8.66 -1.51
N GLY A 26 -8.37 9.26 -1.65
CA GLY A 26 -7.79 10.21 -0.71
C GLY A 26 -7.04 9.59 0.47
N TYR A 27 -6.68 8.30 0.40
CA TYR A 27 -5.86 7.65 1.41
C TYR A 27 -4.37 7.88 1.17
N VAL A 28 -3.59 7.81 2.25
CA VAL A 28 -2.12 7.87 2.18
C VAL A 28 -1.59 6.46 2.28
N ILE A 29 -0.83 6.02 1.27
CA ILE A 29 -0.42 4.62 1.14
C ILE A 29 1.07 4.44 1.48
N LYS A 30 1.39 3.33 2.15
CA LYS A 30 2.74 2.78 2.33
C LYS A 30 2.74 1.39 1.70
N ARG A 31 3.73 1.07 0.87
CA ARG A 31 3.86 -0.25 0.22
C ARG A 31 4.98 -1.07 0.84
N ALA A 32 4.79 -2.38 0.92
CA ALA A 32 5.84 -3.34 1.21
C ALA A 32 5.72 -4.53 0.25
N ASN A 33 6.84 -4.96 -0.31
CA ASN A 33 6.92 -6.08 -1.25
C ASN A 33 7.05 -7.45 -0.56
N SER A 34 7.02 -7.46 0.78
CA SER A 34 6.99 -8.68 1.59
C SER A 34 6.64 -8.33 3.03
N GLY A 35 6.05 -9.29 3.76
CA GLY A 35 5.75 -9.14 5.18
C GLY A 35 6.98 -8.87 6.06
N LYS A 36 8.19 -9.24 5.60
CA LYS A 36 9.45 -8.93 6.32
C LYS A 36 9.89 -7.47 6.15
N VAL A 37 9.49 -6.82 5.05
CA VAL A 37 9.78 -5.40 4.79
C VAL A 37 8.69 -4.49 5.37
N ALA A 38 7.51 -5.07 5.65
CA ALA A 38 6.35 -4.38 6.20
C ALA A 38 6.50 -3.93 7.67
N ASP A 39 7.71 -4.00 8.26
CA ASP A 39 7.98 -3.72 9.67
C ASP A 39 7.24 -2.45 10.14
N LEU A 40 6.33 -2.67 11.09
CA LEU A 40 5.38 -1.72 11.65
C LEU A 40 5.93 -1.16 12.96
#